data_AF-A0A7Y5UU34-F1
#
_entry.id   AF-A0A7Y5UU34-F1
#
_cell.length_a   1.000
_cell.length_b   1.000
_cell.length_c   1.000
_cell.angle_alpha   90.00
_cell.angle_beta   90.00
_cell.angle_gamma   90.00
#
_symmetry.space_group_name_H-M   'P 1'
#
loop_
_entity.id
_entity.type
_entity.pdbx_description
1 polymer ?
#
loop_
_entity_poly.entity_id
_entity_poly.type
_entity_poly.pdbx_seq_one_letter_code
_entity_poly.pdbx_strand_id
1 'polypeptide(L)'
;MTHAIPEAFLEPLRRALGWLLTLRDAEGRIVCPEHRIEHTGKSAGAAVLAARLAKHDRSEFRAAHVAAAIQQGRRLVANLYREGESACHTFWPGRHDKFNSSNAVIDGGACSDALAELVQELGSELPADDARAFRDASLLHARTYLRYAVLDKGIPAQRAWGLSGLAAAWSLEHDAELEQAALQALGALEGVQHSDGSFPYHPLEWGAEHPGASDVSSFYHSRIPGFSLFALERLGRDVARTPFAPALRRALDFTEALHGPDGLKCGLVEAKPWYWGAEYEVASHVFDVYALLRGWKLFGEPRFARAALRAFRTWSEHLLPTGQPRSHFDAPGRTKSYQCPVFWACHAEWIARVLPELVEASAKVELNPRGPGAGIDLSIRWFPDAQLARLEDDRVVAWVRGARPPYNVHHGSPHGAGLLRVVRKLDGANLLARQRLAATQEGEWSGHAGSSSLARGWSHGAKEMRFSLWLVRNHARGRRLGLAARAPLETLRHGVLDFASREVSSAFDRGPVVSVDGEGVTVESTLALRGGGA
;
A
#
# COMPACT_ATOMS: atom_id res chain seq x y z
N MET A 1 11.71 -6.80 -32.11
CA MET A 1 12.71 -7.51 -31.29
C MET A 1 12.50 -7.04 -29.85
N THR A 2 11.98 -7.87 -28.96
CA THR A 2 11.89 -7.54 -27.54
C THR A 2 13.30 -7.57 -26.96
N HIS A 3 13.78 -6.42 -26.47
CA HIS A 3 15.05 -6.38 -25.74
C HIS A 3 14.95 -7.32 -24.53
N ALA A 4 15.97 -8.15 -24.33
CA ALA A 4 16.04 -9.00 -23.15
C ALA A 4 16.02 -8.13 -21.89
N ILE A 5 15.19 -8.49 -20.91
CA ILE A 5 15.13 -7.78 -19.63
C ILE A 5 16.42 -8.06 -18.86
N PRO A 6 17.16 -7.04 -18.39
CA PRO A 6 18.40 -7.26 -17.64
C PRO A 6 18.18 -8.04 -16.33
N GLU A 7 19.19 -8.84 -15.96
CA GLU A 7 19.20 -9.69 -14.77
C GLU A 7 18.84 -8.94 -13.48
N ALA A 8 19.32 -7.70 -13.34
CA ALA A 8 19.06 -6.85 -12.17
C ALA A 8 17.57 -6.56 -11.91
N PHE A 9 16.71 -6.68 -12.94
CA PHE A 9 15.26 -6.51 -12.82
C PHE A 9 14.52 -7.83 -12.63
N LEU A 10 15.02 -8.92 -13.20
CA LEU A 10 14.41 -10.26 -13.12
C LEU A 10 14.75 -10.99 -11.82
N GLU A 11 15.99 -10.85 -11.34
CA GLU A 11 16.49 -11.60 -10.17
C GLU A 11 15.68 -11.34 -8.89
N PRO A 12 15.33 -10.10 -8.50
CA PRO A 12 14.52 -9.86 -7.31
C PRO A 12 13.14 -10.52 -7.38
N LEU A 13 12.50 -10.47 -8.55
CA LEU A 13 11.19 -11.07 -8.81
C LEU A 13 11.24 -12.61 -8.79
N ARG A 14 12.26 -13.21 -9.41
CA ARG A 14 12.49 -14.66 -9.35
C ARG A 14 12.75 -15.14 -7.94
N ARG A 15 13.55 -14.43 -7.14
CA ARG A 15 13.78 -14.79 -5.74
C ARG A 15 12.50 -14.73 -4.93
N ALA A 16 11.69 -13.68 -5.08
CA ALA A 16 10.41 -13.55 -4.40
C ALA A 16 9.44 -14.70 -4.77
N LEU A 17 9.34 -15.04 -6.06
CA LEU A 17 8.55 -16.19 -6.51
C LEU A 17 9.13 -17.50 -5.97
N GLY A 18 10.44 -17.71 -6.07
CA GLY A 18 11.12 -18.91 -5.58
C GLY A 18 10.86 -19.15 -4.10
N TRP A 19 10.95 -18.10 -3.29
CA TRP A 19 10.58 -18.14 -1.87
C TRP A 19 9.12 -18.55 -1.66
N LEU A 20 8.16 -17.91 -2.35
CA LEU A 20 6.74 -18.27 -2.26
C LEU A 20 6.51 -19.75 -2.59
N LEU A 21 7.15 -20.25 -3.63
CA LEU A 21 7.01 -21.64 -4.08
C LEU A 21 7.62 -22.65 -3.10
N THR A 22 8.53 -22.25 -2.20
CA THR A 22 9.05 -23.10 -1.11
C THR A 22 8.05 -23.30 0.02
N LEU A 23 7.02 -22.45 0.10
CA LEU A 23 5.96 -22.54 1.10
C LEU A 23 4.80 -23.45 0.67
N ARG A 24 4.91 -24.08 -0.51
CA ARG A 24 3.91 -25.00 -1.02
C ARG A 24 3.91 -26.30 -0.22
N ASP A 25 2.72 -26.78 0.12
CA ASP A 25 2.53 -28.13 0.62
C ASP A 25 2.32 -29.15 -0.53
N ALA A 26 2.01 -30.39 -0.17
CA ALA A 26 1.79 -31.49 -1.12
C ALA A 26 0.60 -31.23 -2.07
N GLU A 27 -0.37 -30.41 -1.66
CA GLU A 27 -1.53 -30.03 -2.46
C GLU A 27 -1.28 -28.75 -3.29
N GLY A 28 -0.10 -28.16 -3.19
CA GLY A 28 0.30 -26.94 -3.91
C GLY A 28 -0.20 -25.64 -3.28
N ARG A 29 -0.73 -25.68 -2.06
CA ARG A 29 -1.17 -24.48 -1.32
C ARG A 29 0.03 -23.71 -0.80
N ILE A 30 0.10 -22.41 -1.06
CA ILE A 30 1.09 -21.54 -0.42
C ILE A 30 0.63 -21.22 1.00
N VAL A 31 1.11 -21.98 1.98
CA VAL A 31 0.67 -21.85 3.38
C VAL A 31 1.54 -20.85 4.12
N CYS A 32 0.93 -19.77 4.61
CA CYS A 32 1.65 -18.78 5.39
C CYS A 32 2.20 -19.39 6.70
N PRO A 33 3.52 -19.29 6.96
CA PRO A 33 4.09 -19.83 8.19
C PRO A 33 3.62 -19.07 9.45
N GLU A 34 3.24 -17.79 9.30
CA GLU A 34 2.77 -16.96 10.40
C GLU A 34 1.29 -17.19 10.75
N HIS A 35 0.43 -17.18 9.74
CA HIS A 35 -1.02 -17.26 9.91
C HIS A 35 -1.58 -18.67 9.78
N ARG A 36 -0.79 -19.62 9.25
CA ARG A 36 -1.18 -21.02 9.05
C ARG A 36 -2.43 -21.18 8.19
N ILE A 37 -2.51 -20.41 7.11
CA ILE A 37 -3.56 -20.48 6.09
C ILE A 37 -2.99 -20.22 4.70
N GLU A 38 -3.72 -20.65 3.67
CA GLU A 38 -3.54 -20.18 2.29
C GLU A 38 -4.22 -18.81 2.16
N HIS A 39 -3.43 -17.75 1.98
CA HIS A 39 -3.99 -16.43 1.69
C HIS A 39 -4.37 -16.38 0.20
N THR A 40 -5.48 -16.97 -0.20
CA THR A 40 -5.84 -17.17 -1.62
C THR A 40 -5.78 -15.89 -2.43
N GLY A 41 -6.39 -14.80 -1.94
CA GLY A 41 -6.34 -13.49 -2.60
C GLY A 41 -4.93 -12.88 -2.71
N LYS A 42 -3.97 -13.36 -1.92
CA LYS A 42 -2.55 -12.97 -2.07
C LYS A 42 -1.80 -13.95 -2.95
N SER A 43 -2.04 -15.25 -2.79
CA SER A 43 -1.46 -16.30 -3.63
C SER A 43 -1.83 -16.14 -5.10
N ALA A 44 -2.95 -15.46 -5.40
CA ALA A 44 -3.29 -14.99 -6.75
C ALA A 44 -2.14 -14.23 -7.43
N GLY A 45 -1.43 -13.37 -6.68
CA GLY A 45 -0.27 -12.66 -7.20
C GLY A 45 0.95 -13.51 -7.47
N ALA A 46 1.07 -14.69 -6.83
CA ALA A 46 2.10 -15.66 -7.24
C ALA A 46 1.81 -16.22 -8.64
N ALA A 47 0.53 -16.41 -9.00
CA ALA A 47 0.14 -16.88 -10.32
C ALA A 47 0.46 -15.84 -11.40
N VAL A 48 0.13 -14.57 -11.15
CA VAL A 48 0.44 -13.45 -12.05
C VAL A 48 1.94 -13.24 -12.19
N LEU A 49 2.67 -13.22 -11.06
CA LEU A 49 4.12 -13.10 -11.06
C LEU A 49 4.78 -14.19 -11.90
N ALA A 50 4.34 -15.44 -11.76
CA ALA A 50 4.84 -16.55 -12.55
C ALA A 50 4.51 -16.39 -14.04
N ALA A 51 3.27 -16.01 -14.41
CA ALA A 51 2.91 -15.78 -15.81
C ALA A 51 3.70 -14.63 -16.46
N ARG A 52 3.93 -13.53 -15.74
CA ARG A 52 4.74 -12.41 -16.22
C ARG A 52 6.22 -12.79 -16.36
N LEU A 53 6.77 -13.57 -15.42
CA LEU A 53 8.13 -14.10 -15.56
C LEU A 53 8.22 -15.09 -16.74
N ALA A 54 7.23 -15.94 -16.99
CA ALA A 54 7.22 -16.80 -18.18
C ALA A 54 7.34 -16.01 -19.49
N LYS A 55 6.78 -14.79 -19.54
CA LYS A 55 6.83 -13.88 -20.69
C LYS A 55 8.16 -13.15 -20.84
N HIS A 56 8.78 -12.73 -19.73
CA HIS A 56 9.88 -11.76 -19.73
C HIS A 56 11.26 -12.35 -19.39
N ASP A 57 11.28 -13.51 -18.72
CA ASP A 57 12.50 -14.17 -18.28
C ASP A 57 13.14 -15.01 -19.39
N ARG A 58 14.29 -15.62 -19.10
CA ARG A 58 15.01 -16.51 -20.02
C ARG A 58 14.17 -17.75 -20.32
N SER A 59 14.29 -18.25 -21.55
CA SER A 59 13.52 -19.40 -22.06
C SER A 59 13.67 -20.67 -21.21
N GLU A 60 14.82 -20.88 -20.58
CA GLU A 60 15.10 -22.01 -19.70
C GLU A 60 14.20 -22.08 -18.46
N PHE A 61 13.66 -20.95 -17.98
CA PHE A 61 12.75 -20.91 -16.82
C PHE A 61 11.28 -20.93 -17.22
N ARG A 62 10.96 -20.70 -18.50
CA ARG A 62 9.58 -20.53 -18.98
C ARG A 62 8.67 -21.68 -18.55
N ALA A 63 9.09 -22.92 -18.78
CA ALA A 63 8.26 -24.09 -18.46
C ALA A 63 7.93 -24.19 -16.96
N ALA A 64 8.90 -23.90 -16.09
CA ALA A 64 8.69 -23.89 -14.64
C ALA A 64 7.74 -22.77 -14.20
N HIS A 65 7.88 -21.59 -14.80
CA HIS A 65 7.01 -20.43 -14.54
C HIS A 65 5.57 -20.69 -15.00
N VAL A 66 5.37 -21.24 -16.20
CA VAL A 66 4.04 -21.62 -16.70
C VAL A 66 3.40 -22.67 -15.80
N ALA A 67 4.15 -23.70 -15.40
CA ALA A 67 3.64 -24.74 -14.50
C ALA A 67 3.22 -24.17 -13.13
N ALA A 68 4.00 -23.25 -12.56
CA ALA A 68 3.66 -22.56 -11.32
C ALA A 68 2.40 -21.70 -11.48
N ALA A 69 2.28 -20.94 -12.58
CA ALA A 69 1.13 -20.09 -12.88
C ALA A 69 -0.17 -20.91 -12.98
N ILE A 70 -0.15 -22.02 -13.74
CA ILE A 70 -1.31 -22.91 -13.90
C ILE A 70 -1.68 -23.58 -12.58
N GLN A 71 -0.69 -24.09 -11.83
CA GLN A 71 -0.96 -24.73 -10.55
C GLN A 71 -1.65 -23.76 -9.57
N GLN A 72 -1.15 -22.53 -9.46
CA GLN A 72 -1.76 -21.53 -8.59
C GLN A 72 -3.13 -21.10 -9.12
N GLY A 73 -3.33 -20.95 -10.43
CA GLY A 73 -4.67 -20.70 -11.01
C GLY A 73 -5.70 -21.77 -10.63
N ARG A 74 -5.31 -23.06 -10.68
CA ARG A 74 -6.16 -24.18 -10.22
C ARG A 74 -6.49 -24.07 -8.73
N ARG A 75 -5.53 -23.63 -7.89
CA ARG A 75 -5.78 -23.36 -6.47
C ARG A 75 -6.81 -22.25 -6.27
N LEU A 76 -6.76 -21.17 -7.07
CA LEU A 76 -7.75 -20.09 -6.99
C LEU A 76 -9.16 -20.61 -7.32
N VAL A 77 -9.32 -21.36 -8.41
CA VAL A 77 -10.61 -21.97 -8.78
C VAL A 77 -11.13 -22.89 -7.69
N ALA A 78 -10.27 -23.75 -7.14
CA ALA A 78 -10.63 -24.66 -6.05
C ALA A 78 -11.10 -23.93 -4.77
N ASN A 79 -10.75 -22.65 -4.63
CA ASN A 79 -11.13 -21.82 -3.50
C ASN A 79 -12.33 -20.89 -3.79
N LEU A 80 -13.00 -21.01 -4.94
CA LEU A 80 -14.24 -20.29 -5.21
C LEU A 80 -15.44 -21.05 -4.62
N TYR A 81 -16.14 -20.42 -3.68
CA TYR A 81 -17.27 -21.04 -2.99
C TYR A 81 -18.52 -20.16 -3.08
N ARG A 82 -19.68 -20.82 -3.12
CA ARG A 82 -20.98 -20.18 -2.93
C ARG A 82 -21.19 -19.83 -1.45
N GLU A 83 -21.63 -18.60 -1.19
CA GLU A 83 -21.87 -18.09 0.16
C GLU A 83 -23.18 -18.63 0.76
N GLY A 84 -23.12 -19.81 1.39
CA GLY A 84 -24.30 -20.46 1.95
C GLY A 84 -25.39 -20.65 0.90
N GLU A 85 -26.59 -20.14 1.16
CA GLU A 85 -27.72 -20.19 0.20
C GLU A 85 -27.74 -19.01 -0.79
N SER A 86 -26.88 -17.99 -0.58
CA SER A 86 -26.81 -16.81 -1.45
C SER A 86 -26.37 -17.16 -2.87
N ALA A 87 -26.76 -16.35 -3.86
CA ALA A 87 -26.22 -16.43 -5.22
C ALA A 87 -24.76 -15.95 -5.30
N CYS A 88 -24.25 -15.25 -4.27
CA CYS A 88 -22.89 -14.73 -4.22
C CYS A 88 -21.85 -15.85 -4.16
N HIS A 89 -20.82 -15.75 -4.99
CA HIS A 89 -19.62 -16.58 -4.90
C HIS A 89 -18.44 -15.74 -4.45
N THR A 90 -17.64 -16.22 -3.49
CA THR A 90 -16.41 -15.55 -3.05
C THR A 90 -15.25 -16.53 -2.90
N PHE A 91 -14.03 -15.99 -2.99
CA PHE A 91 -12.82 -16.77 -2.80
C PHE A 91 -12.48 -16.91 -1.32
N TRP A 92 -12.33 -18.15 -0.86
CA TRP A 92 -11.94 -18.48 0.51
C TRP A 92 -10.42 -18.45 0.68
N PRO A 93 -9.88 -18.15 1.88
CA PRO A 93 -10.61 -17.98 3.13
C PRO A 93 -11.34 -16.64 3.23
N GLY A 94 -11.03 -15.64 2.41
CA GLY A 94 -11.78 -14.38 2.34
C GLY A 94 -12.06 -13.78 3.73
N ARG A 95 -13.34 -13.56 4.05
CA ARG A 95 -13.81 -13.11 5.36
C ARG A 95 -13.98 -14.25 6.40
N HIS A 96 -13.89 -15.50 5.97
CA HIS A 96 -14.24 -16.70 6.75
C HIS A 96 -13.13 -17.17 7.69
N ASP A 97 -11.88 -16.77 7.45
CA ASP A 97 -10.80 -16.91 8.44
C ASP A 97 -10.26 -15.53 8.84
N LYS A 98 -10.45 -15.16 10.13
CA LYS A 98 -9.98 -13.89 10.71
C LYS A 98 -8.46 -13.68 10.66
N PHE A 99 -7.68 -14.73 10.42
CA PHE A 99 -6.23 -14.65 10.25
C PHE A 99 -5.83 -14.35 8.81
N ASN A 100 -6.79 -14.29 7.89
CA ASN A 100 -6.54 -13.92 6.51
C ASN A 100 -6.12 -12.46 6.34
N SER A 101 -6.45 -11.57 7.28
CA SER A 101 -5.95 -10.19 7.25
C SER A 101 -6.32 -9.40 5.98
N SER A 102 -7.36 -9.85 5.29
CA SER A 102 -7.95 -9.34 4.06
C SER A 102 -9.46 -9.60 4.07
N ASN A 103 -10.20 -9.05 3.11
CA ASN A 103 -11.64 -9.26 2.98
C ASN A 103 -12.01 -9.75 1.57
N ALA A 104 -13.28 -10.13 1.39
CA ALA A 104 -13.73 -10.76 0.15
C ALA A 104 -13.62 -9.85 -1.09
N VAL A 105 -13.65 -8.51 -0.96
CA VAL A 105 -13.45 -7.61 -2.11
C VAL A 105 -11.98 -7.51 -2.54
N ILE A 106 -11.05 -7.48 -1.58
CA ILE A 106 -9.61 -7.49 -1.88
C ILE A 106 -9.21 -8.82 -2.49
N ASP A 107 -9.57 -9.92 -1.83
CA ASP A 107 -9.18 -11.25 -2.29
C ASP A 107 -9.86 -11.60 -3.59
N GLY A 108 -11.14 -11.29 -3.69
CA GLY A 108 -11.93 -11.50 -4.89
C GLY A 108 -11.46 -10.70 -6.09
N GLY A 109 -11.10 -9.44 -5.86
CA GLY A 109 -10.48 -8.58 -6.87
C GLY A 109 -9.18 -9.17 -7.40
N ALA A 110 -8.27 -9.58 -6.51
CA ALA A 110 -7.00 -10.21 -6.89
C ALA A 110 -7.18 -11.54 -7.62
N CYS A 111 -8.06 -12.42 -7.14
CA CYS A 111 -8.31 -13.72 -7.77
C CYS A 111 -8.95 -13.57 -9.15
N SER A 112 -9.96 -12.71 -9.29
CA SER A 112 -10.61 -12.46 -10.58
C SER A 112 -9.63 -11.88 -11.60
N ASP A 113 -8.81 -10.91 -11.17
CA ASP A 113 -7.73 -10.33 -11.97
C ASP A 113 -6.72 -11.39 -12.43
N ALA A 114 -6.18 -12.16 -11.48
CA ALA A 114 -5.19 -13.20 -11.78
C ALA A 114 -5.73 -14.25 -12.77
N LEU A 115 -6.94 -14.76 -12.55
CA LEU A 115 -7.55 -15.75 -13.43
C LEU A 115 -7.75 -15.21 -14.85
N ALA A 116 -8.25 -13.99 -14.99
CA ALA A 116 -8.40 -13.34 -16.29
C ALA A 116 -7.05 -13.13 -16.99
N GLU A 117 -6.04 -12.71 -16.24
CA GLU A 117 -4.69 -12.51 -16.77
C GLU A 117 -4.05 -13.83 -17.25
N LEU A 118 -4.21 -14.93 -16.50
CA LEU A 118 -3.72 -16.24 -16.93
C LEU A 118 -4.37 -16.68 -18.26
N VAL A 119 -5.68 -16.50 -18.41
CA VAL A 119 -6.40 -16.82 -19.65
C VAL A 119 -5.87 -16.02 -20.85
N GLN A 120 -5.57 -14.73 -20.64
CA GLN A 120 -5.12 -13.85 -21.72
C GLN A 120 -3.64 -14.01 -22.06
N GLU A 121 -2.77 -14.15 -21.05
CA GLU A 121 -1.32 -14.11 -21.25
C GLU A 121 -0.71 -15.48 -21.59
N LEU A 122 -1.28 -16.59 -21.06
CA LEU A 122 -0.77 -17.93 -21.38
C LEU A 122 -1.34 -18.47 -22.70
N GLY A 123 -2.51 -18.00 -23.14
CA GLY A 123 -3.08 -18.36 -24.43
C GLY A 123 -3.12 -19.88 -24.67
N SER A 124 -2.45 -20.34 -25.72
CA SER A 124 -2.40 -21.77 -26.09
C SER A 124 -1.54 -22.64 -25.16
N GLU A 125 -0.71 -22.05 -24.29
CA GLU A 125 0.02 -22.80 -23.26
C GLU A 125 -0.87 -23.17 -22.06
N LEU A 126 -2.06 -22.56 -21.94
CA LEU A 126 -3.05 -22.93 -20.94
C LEU A 126 -3.94 -24.08 -21.46
N PRO A 127 -4.01 -25.24 -20.78
CA PRO A 127 -4.91 -26.32 -21.17
C PRO A 127 -6.36 -25.83 -21.29
N ALA A 128 -7.07 -26.31 -22.31
CA ALA A 128 -8.42 -25.82 -22.64
C ALA A 128 -9.41 -25.91 -21.46
N ASP A 129 -9.29 -26.95 -20.62
CA ASP A 129 -10.13 -27.12 -19.44
C ASP A 129 -9.82 -26.09 -18.35
N ASP A 130 -8.53 -25.80 -18.13
CA ASP A 130 -8.11 -24.73 -17.21
C ASP A 130 -8.54 -23.36 -17.73
N ALA A 131 -8.40 -23.10 -19.04
CA ALA A 131 -8.82 -21.85 -19.66
C ALA A 131 -10.31 -21.56 -19.46
N ARG A 132 -11.17 -22.58 -19.61
CA ARG A 132 -12.61 -22.47 -19.32
C ARG A 132 -12.86 -22.26 -17.84
N ALA A 133 -12.29 -23.10 -16.97
CA ALA A 133 -12.50 -23.01 -15.52
C ALA A 133 -12.05 -21.65 -14.95
N PHE A 134 -10.93 -21.11 -15.43
CA PHE A 134 -10.39 -19.82 -14.97
C PHE A 134 -11.28 -18.66 -15.40
N ARG A 135 -11.72 -18.67 -16.67
CA ARG A 135 -12.67 -17.70 -17.22
C ARG A 135 -13.98 -17.72 -16.44
N ASP A 136 -14.57 -18.89 -16.25
CA ASP A 136 -15.86 -19.05 -15.60
C ASP A 136 -15.81 -18.61 -14.14
N ALA A 137 -14.75 -18.97 -13.41
CA ALA A 137 -14.56 -18.56 -12.02
C ALA A 137 -14.40 -17.04 -11.86
N SER A 138 -13.64 -16.38 -12.75
CA SER A 138 -13.49 -14.92 -12.78
C SER A 138 -14.84 -14.22 -13.02
N LEU A 139 -15.56 -14.62 -14.08
CA LEU A 139 -16.85 -14.04 -14.44
C LEU A 139 -17.93 -14.29 -13.37
N LEU A 140 -18.01 -15.51 -12.83
CA LEU A 140 -18.99 -15.87 -11.81
C LEU A 140 -18.82 -15.03 -10.55
N HIS A 141 -17.58 -14.85 -10.08
CA HIS A 141 -17.30 -13.99 -8.93
C HIS A 141 -17.63 -12.52 -9.22
N ALA A 142 -17.24 -12.01 -10.40
CA ALA A 142 -17.49 -10.63 -10.77
C ALA A 142 -18.99 -10.30 -10.84
N ARG A 143 -19.77 -11.17 -11.49
CA ARG A 143 -21.22 -11.06 -11.66
C ARG A 143 -21.98 -11.17 -10.35
N THR A 144 -21.58 -12.09 -9.48
CA THR A 144 -22.36 -12.38 -8.25
C THR A 144 -21.92 -11.57 -7.04
N TYR A 145 -20.72 -10.98 -7.06
CA TYR A 145 -20.16 -10.26 -5.91
C TYR A 145 -19.51 -8.91 -6.26
N LEU A 146 -18.47 -8.87 -7.11
CA LEU A 146 -17.67 -7.65 -7.27
C LEU A 146 -18.47 -6.46 -7.78
N ARG A 147 -19.40 -6.66 -8.72
CA ARG A 147 -20.22 -5.56 -9.28
C ARG A 147 -20.97 -4.76 -8.21
N TYR A 148 -21.32 -5.41 -7.10
CA TYR A 148 -21.94 -4.76 -5.95
C TYR A 148 -20.91 -4.27 -4.93
N ALA A 149 -19.91 -5.09 -4.64
CA ALA A 149 -18.91 -4.80 -3.62
C ALA A 149 -18.09 -3.55 -3.93
N VAL A 150 -17.76 -3.28 -5.19
CA VAL A 150 -17.01 -2.06 -5.56
C VAL A 150 -17.78 -0.77 -5.24
N LEU A 151 -19.11 -0.82 -5.25
CA LEU A 151 -19.95 0.34 -4.95
C LEU A 151 -20.16 0.51 -3.43
N ASP A 152 -20.29 -0.60 -2.72
CA ASP A 152 -20.56 -0.63 -1.27
C ASP A 152 -19.35 -0.27 -0.39
N LYS A 153 -18.12 -0.56 -0.83
CA LYS A 153 -16.95 -0.50 0.04
C LYS A 153 -16.50 0.94 0.29
N GLY A 154 -16.54 1.36 1.56
CA GLY A 154 -16.16 2.69 2.00
C GLY A 154 -14.67 3.03 1.94
N ILE A 155 -13.77 2.05 2.06
CA ILE A 155 -12.33 2.27 1.99
C ILE A 155 -11.88 2.35 0.52
N PRO A 156 -11.33 3.49 0.05
CA PRO A 156 -11.02 3.69 -1.37
C PRO A 156 -10.08 2.63 -1.95
N ALA A 157 -9.04 2.25 -1.21
CA ALA A 157 -8.11 1.21 -1.66
C ALA A 157 -8.75 -0.19 -1.75
N GLN A 158 -9.79 -0.50 -0.97
CA GLN A 158 -10.53 -1.77 -1.09
C GLN A 158 -11.41 -1.76 -2.34
N ARG A 159 -12.09 -0.64 -2.60
CA ARG A 159 -12.87 -0.41 -3.82
C ARG A 159 -11.98 -0.55 -5.05
N ALA A 160 -10.84 0.13 -5.08
CA ALA A 160 -9.87 0.06 -6.17
C ALA A 160 -9.37 -1.38 -6.41
N TRP A 161 -9.19 -2.17 -5.35
CA TRP A 161 -8.80 -3.58 -5.48
C TRP A 161 -9.89 -4.45 -6.10
N GLY A 162 -11.14 -4.27 -5.66
CA GLY A 162 -12.28 -4.96 -6.30
C GLY A 162 -12.45 -4.55 -7.76
N LEU A 163 -12.20 -3.28 -8.07
CA LEU A 163 -12.29 -2.71 -9.40
C LEU A 163 -11.31 -3.35 -10.39
N SER A 164 -10.08 -3.70 -9.97
CA SER A 164 -9.12 -4.37 -10.85
C SER A 164 -9.65 -5.73 -11.32
N GLY A 165 -10.22 -6.53 -10.40
CA GLY A 165 -10.81 -7.83 -10.72
C GLY A 165 -12.11 -7.74 -11.54
N LEU A 166 -12.91 -6.71 -11.31
CA LEU A 166 -14.14 -6.45 -12.08
C LEU A 166 -13.83 -6.09 -13.53
N ALA A 167 -12.88 -5.17 -13.75
CA ALA A 167 -12.45 -4.76 -15.08
C ALA A 167 -11.71 -5.88 -15.83
N ALA A 168 -10.93 -6.70 -15.11
CA ALA A 168 -10.29 -7.87 -15.69
C ALA A 168 -11.32 -8.92 -16.15
N ALA A 169 -12.36 -9.20 -15.35
CA ALA A 169 -13.45 -10.07 -15.75
C ALA A 169 -14.20 -9.54 -16.98
N TRP A 170 -14.49 -8.23 -17.02
CA TRP A 170 -15.07 -7.57 -18.21
C TRP A 170 -14.22 -7.81 -19.46
N SER A 171 -12.89 -7.78 -19.35
CA SER A 171 -12.01 -8.02 -20.51
C SER A 171 -12.03 -9.47 -21.03
N LEU A 172 -12.65 -10.40 -20.31
CA LEU A 172 -12.93 -11.76 -20.82
C LEU A 172 -14.27 -11.85 -21.57
N GLU A 173 -15.25 -11.05 -21.14
CA GLU A 173 -16.59 -10.96 -21.70
C GLU A 173 -17.15 -9.56 -21.42
N HIS A 174 -17.39 -8.76 -22.48
CA HIS A 174 -17.82 -7.36 -22.41
C HIS A 174 -19.27 -7.22 -21.91
N ASP A 175 -19.47 -7.51 -20.62
CA ASP A 175 -20.74 -7.48 -19.91
C ASP A 175 -21.09 -6.03 -19.49
N ALA A 176 -22.21 -5.52 -19.97
CA ALA A 176 -22.63 -4.13 -19.75
C ALA A 176 -22.84 -3.78 -18.27
N GLU A 177 -23.27 -4.74 -17.43
CA GLU A 177 -23.48 -4.48 -16.00
C GLU A 177 -22.15 -4.37 -15.26
N LEU A 178 -21.14 -5.16 -15.64
CA LEU A 178 -19.79 -5.05 -15.07
C LEU A 178 -19.13 -3.73 -15.46
N GLU A 179 -19.30 -3.31 -16.72
CA GLU A 179 -18.79 -2.04 -17.22
C GLU A 179 -19.42 -0.85 -16.46
N GLN A 180 -20.74 -0.86 -16.34
CA GLN A 180 -21.47 0.18 -15.61
C GLN A 180 -20.99 0.27 -14.15
N ALA A 181 -20.90 -0.87 -13.44
CA ALA A 181 -20.43 -0.90 -12.06
C ALA A 181 -18.98 -0.40 -11.94
N ALA A 182 -18.12 -0.74 -12.90
CA ALA A 182 -16.72 -0.29 -12.91
C ALA A 182 -16.62 1.24 -13.09
N LEU A 183 -17.36 1.82 -14.03
CA LEU A 183 -17.38 3.28 -14.26
C LEU A 183 -17.98 4.04 -13.07
N GLN A 184 -19.03 3.50 -12.45
CA GLN A 184 -19.59 4.08 -11.22
C GLN A 184 -18.59 4.04 -10.06
N ALA A 185 -17.86 2.93 -9.91
CA ALA A 185 -16.83 2.81 -8.87
C ALA A 185 -15.66 3.79 -9.09
N LEU A 186 -15.26 4.03 -10.35
CA LEU A 186 -14.28 5.07 -10.70
C LEU A 186 -14.79 6.47 -10.33
N GLY A 187 -16.05 6.79 -10.65
CA GLY A 187 -16.67 8.05 -10.25
C GLY A 187 -16.75 8.20 -8.72
N ALA A 188 -17.02 7.11 -7.99
CA ALA A 188 -17.02 7.12 -6.53
C ALA A 188 -15.62 7.27 -5.92
N LEU A 189 -14.56 6.79 -6.60
CA LEU A 189 -13.17 7.05 -6.20
C LEU A 189 -12.81 8.52 -6.44
N GLU A 190 -13.19 9.08 -7.59
CA GLU A 190 -12.97 10.50 -7.86
C GLU A 190 -13.71 11.40 -6.86
N GLY A 191 -14.97 11.05 -6.51
CA GLY A 191 -15.77 11.83 -5.57
C GLY A 191 -15.26 11.86 -4.13
N VAL A 192 -14.38 10.92 -3.73
CA VAL A 192 -13.71 10.92 -2.41
C VAL A 192 -12.27 11.44 -2.47
N GLN A 193 -11.76 11.74 -3.66
CA GLN A 193 -10.43 12.32 -3.81
C GLN A 193 -10.45 13.78 -3.39
N HIS A 194 -9.45 14.19 -2.62
CA HIS A 194 -9.26 15.59 -2.30
C HIS A 194 -8.78 16.41 -3.51
N SER A 195 -8.90 17.74 -3.43
CA SER A 195 -8.54 18.63 -4.53
C SER A 195 -7.04 18.57 -4.86
N ASP A 196 -6.22 18.32 -3.84
CA ASP A 196 -4.77 18.15 -3.96
C ASP A 196 -4.33 16.74 -4.42
N GLY A 197 -5.29 15.86 -4.71
CA GLY A 197 -5.07 14.52 -5.21
C GLY A 197 -4.86 13.45 -4.15
N SER A 198 -4.78 13.82 -2.87
CA SER A 198 -4.70 12.88 -1.75
C SER A 198 -6.04 12.13 -1.54
N PHE A 199 -5.96 11.02 -0.81
CA PHE A 199 -7.12 10.22 -0.42
C PHE A 199 -7.13 9.95 1.09
N PRO A 200 -8.30 10.01 1.75
CA PRO A 200 -8.44 9.47 3.09
C PRO A 200 -8.28 7.95 3.09
N TYR A 201 -7.82 7.35 4.20
CA TYR A 201 -7.85 5.89 4.34
C TYR A 201 -9.29 5.36 4.39
N HIS A 202 -10.13 5.96 5.24
CA HIS A 202 -11.55 5.64 5.37
C HIS A 202 -12.32 6.96 5.59
N PRO A 203 -13.08 7.44 4.59
CA PRO A 203 -13.89 8.64 4.76
C PRO A 203 -14.95 8.47 5.86
N LEU A 204 -15.26 9.57 6.57
CA LEU A 204 -16.19 9.56 7.70
C LEU A 204 -17.62 9.21 7.28
N GLU A 205 -18.07 9.77 6.16
CA GLU A 205 -19.39 9.54 5.58
C GLU A 205 -19.62 8.10 5.14
N TRP A 206 -18.54 7.31 5.04
CA TRP A 206 -18.57 5.89 4.74
C TRP A 206 -18.34 5.00 5.98
N GLY A 207 -18.52 5.54 7.19
CA GLY A 207 -18.57 4.76 8.43
C GLY A 207 -17.23 4.48 9.09
N ALA A 208 -16.26 5.41 8.98
CA ALA A 208 -15.00 5.30 9.69
C ALA A 208 -15.20 5.23 11.22
N GLU A 209 -14.59 4.24 11.89
CA GLU A 209 -14.75 4.01 13.33
C GLU A 209 -14.09 5.10 14.20
N HIS A 210 -13.11 5.81 13.64
CA HIS A 210 -12.35 6.86 14.32
C HIS A 210 -12.02 8.02 13.34
N PRO A 211 -12.10 9.30 13.76
CA PRO A 211 -11.77 10.44 12.90
C PRO A 211 -10.38 10.37 12.27
N GLY A 212 -9.39 9.85 12.98
CA GLY A 212 -8.04 9.63 12.44
C GLY A 212 -7.99 8.74 11.19
N ALA A 213 -8.99 7.89 10.97
CA ALA A 213 -9.04 7.05 9.77
C ALA A 213 -9.36 7.85 8.50
N SER A 214 -9.93 9.06 8.62
CA SER A 214 -10.16 9.95 7.48
C SER A 214 -8.95 10.82 7.13
N ASP A 215 -7.82 10.65 7.82
CA ASP A 215 -6.54 11.25 7.42
C ASP A 215 -5.99 10.53 6.17
N VAL A 216 -4.94 11.10 5.59
CA VAL A 216 -4.28 10.56 4.39
C VAL A 216 -3.45 9.32 4.73
N SER A 217 -3.42 8.35 3.81
CA SER A 217 -2.57 7.16 3.94
C SER A 217 -1.52 7.06 2.84
N SER A 218 -0.25 7.22 3.22
CA SER A 218 0.91 7.00 2.32
C SER A 218 1.04 5.55 1.85
N PHE A 219 0.68 4.57 2.68
CA PHE A 219 0.78 3.15 2.35
C PHE A 219 -0.25 2.69 1.33
N TYR A 220 -1.49 3.18 1.43
CA TYR A 220 -2.58 2.80 0.53
C TYR A 220 -2.68 3.67 -0.72
N HIS A 221 -2.00 4.83 -0.74
CA HIS A 221 -2.18 5.84 -1.77
C HIS A 221 -2.07 5.31 -3.20
N SER A 222 -0.93 4.76 -3.59
CA SER A 222 -0.62 4.39 -4.98
C SER A 222 -1.50 3.28 -5.56
N ARG A 223 -2.14 2.48 -4.71
CA ARG A 223 -3.10 1.46 -5.15
C ARG A 223 -4.30 2.09 -5.84
N ILE A 224 -4.73 3.28 -5.40
CA ILE A 224 -5.92 3.93 -5.96
C ILE A 224 -5.67 4.38 -7.40
N PRO A 225 -4.72 5.29 -7.71
CA PRO A 225 -4.45 5.66 -9.11
C PRO A 225 -3.91 4.50 -9.93
N GLY A 226 -3.07 3.63 -9.35
CA GLY A 226 -2.55 2.45 -10.05
C GLY A 226 -3.65 1.50 -10.51
N PHE A 227 -4.56 1.12 -9.63
CA PHE A 227 -5.63 0.18 -10.00
C PHE A 227 -6.71 0.84 -10.87
N SER A 228 -6.94 2.16 -10.72
CA SER A 228 -7.81 2.91 -11.65
C SER A 228 -7.22 2.95 -13.06
N LEU A 229 -5.90 3.20 -13.21
CA LEU A 229 -5.21 3.11 -14.49
C LEU A 229 -5.36 1.72 -15.10
N PHE A 230 -5.06 0.67 -14.32
CA PHE A 230 -5.22 -0.72 -14.75
C PHE A 230 -6.64 -1.02 -15.23
N ALA A 231 -7.65 -0.64 -14.44
CA ALA A 231 -9.04 -0.89 -14.75
C ALA A 231 -9.51 -0.16 -16.02
N LEU A 232 -9.15 1.12 -16.17
CA LEU A 232 -9.51 1.90 -17.36
C LEU A 232 -8.88 1.32 -18.63
N GLU A 233 -7.63 0.88 -18.56
CA GLU A 233 -6.96 0.19 -19.67
C GLU A 233 -7.67 -1.12 -20.03
N ARG A 234 -8.06 -1.91 -19.02
CA ARG A 234 -8.83 -3.15 -19.24
C ARG A 234 -10.19 -2.90 -19.85
N LEU A 235 -10.83 -1.78 -19.52
CA LEU A 235 -12.11 -1.32 -20.09
C LEU A 235 -11.98 -0.66 -21.47
N GLY A 236 -10.76 -0.61 -22.04
CA GLY A 236 -10.50 0.02 -23.33
C GLY A 236 -10.77 1.53 -23.35
N ARG A 237 -10.64 2.22 -22.20
CA ARG A 237 -10.85 3.67 -22.10
C ARG A 237 -9.59 4.45 -22.44
N ASP A 238 -9.76 5.58 -23.12
CA ASP A 238 -8.66 6.52 -23.34
C ASP A 238 -8.39 7.30 -22.04
N VAL A 239 -7.38 6.85 -21.31
CA VAL A 239 -7.03 7.41 -19.99
C VAL A 239 -6.42 8.80 -20.08
N ALA A 240 -5.91 9.20 -21.26
CA ALA A 240 -5.28 10.49 -21.46
C ALA A 240 -6.30 11.64 -21.61
N ARG A 241 -7.59 11.31 -21.73
CA ARG A 241 -8.66 12.29 -21.92
C ARG A 241 -9.50 12.52 -20.67
N THR A 242 -10.21 13.64 -20.67
CA THR A 242 -11.31 13.92 -19.74
C THR A 242 -12.37 12.81 -19.86
N PRO A 243 -12.95 12.35 -18.74
CA PRO A 243 -12.79 12.88 -17.37
C PRO A 243 -11.61 12.32 -16.56
N PHE A 244 -10.89 11.31 -17.04
CA PHE A 244 -9.99 10.52 -16.20
C PHE A 244 -8.64 11.19 -15.91
N ALA A 245 -8.03 11.82 -16.91
CA ALA A 245 -6.66 12.30 -16.83
C ALA A 245 -6.38 13.27 -15.65
N PRO A 246 -7.23 14.29 -15.38
CA PRO A 246 -6.97 15.24 -14.30
C PRO A 246 -6.87 14.57 -12.92
N ALA A 247 -7.75 13.60 -12.64
CA ALA A 247 -7.82 12.89 -11.36
C ALA A 247 -6.62 11.99 -11.10
N LEU A 248 -6.23 11.27 -12.14
CA LEU A 248 -5.08 10.39 -12.08
C LEU A 248 -3.78 11.20 -11.96
N ARG A 249 -3.66 12.31 -12.68
CA ARG A 249 -2.46 13.17 -12.60
C ARG A 249 -2.27 13.72 -11.19
N ARG A 250 -3.28 14.33 -10.57
CA ARG A 250 -3.17 14.85 -9.19
C ARG A 250 -2.87 13.75 -8.16
N ALA A 251 -3.46 12.57 -8.30
CA ALA A 251 -3.13 11.41 -7.44
C ALA A 251 -1.67 10.94 -7.59
N LEU A 252 -1.16 10.90 -8.82
CA LEU A 252 0.23 10.52 -9.08
C LEU A 252 1.21 11.59 -8.60
N ASP A 253 0.85 12.86 -8.72
CA ASP A 253 1.63 13.98 -8.17
C ASP A 253 1.76 13.89 -6.65
N PHE A 254 0.67 13.57 -5.94
CA PHE A 254 0.72 13.29 -4.50
C PHE A 254 1.57 12.06 -4.18
N THR A 255 1.40 10.97 -4.94
CA THR A 255 2.19 9.73 -4.77
C THR A 255 3.68 9.99 -4.91
N GLU A 256 4.10 10.74 -5.93
CA GLU A 256 5.50 11.11 -6.15
C GLU A 256 6.02 12.03 -5.05
N ALA A 257 5.20 12.97 -4.58
CA ALA A 257 5.59 13.89 -3.52
C ALA A 257 5.85 13.18 -2.18
N LEU A 258 5.32 11.99 -1.95
CA LEU A 258 5.66 11.20 -0.75
C LEU A 258 7.08 10.64 -0.79
N HIS A 259 7.71 10.54 -1.97
CA HIS A 259 8.98 9.84 -2.17
C HIS A 259 10.21 10.73 -1.96
N GLY A 260 11.18 10.21 -1.22
CA GLY A 260 12.48 10.83 -1.03
C GLY A 260 13.55 10.40 -2.04
N PRO A 261 14.72 11.08 -2.01
CA PRO A 261 15.86 10.73 -2.86
C PRO A 261 16.49 9.38 -2.48
N ASP A 262 16.24 8.90 -1.26
CA ASP A 262 16.65 7.56 -0.82
C ASP A 262 15.69 6.45 -1.28
N GLY A 263 14.54 6.81 -1.88
CA GLY A 263 13.56 5.88 -2.42
C GLY A 263 12.50 5.40 -1.43
N LEU A 264 12.51 5.93 -0.20
CA LEU A 264 11.48 5.66 0.80
C LEU A 264 10.41 6.74 0.78
N LYS A 265 9.17 6.35 1.11
CA LYS A 265 8.08 7.29 1.39
C LYS A 265 8.23 7.98 2.75
N CYS A 266 7.67 9.17 2.88
CA CYS A 266 7.35 9.77 4.16
C CYS A 266 6.19 9.01 4.85
N GLY A 267 6.49 7.87 5.47
CA GLY A 267 5.52 6.97 6.10
C GLY A 267 4.80 7.52 7.32
N LEU A 268 5.26 8.65 7.88
CA LEU A 268 4.58 9.34 8.98
C LEU A 268 3.29 10.07 8.55
N VAL A 269 3.03 10.15 7.24
CA VAL A 269 1.72 10.53 6.67
C VAL A 269 0.90 9.24 6.53
N GLU A 270 0.38 8.73 7.64
CA GLU A 270 -0.37 7.48 7.63
C GLU A 270 -1.53 7.48 8.63
N ALA A 271 -2.73 7.37 8.07
CA ALA A 271 -3.98 7.22 8.80
C ALA A 271 -4.20 5.85 9.48
N LYS A 272 -3.46 4.82 9.08
CA LYS A 272 -3.51 3.47 9.68
C LYS A 272 -2.12 3.00 10.12
N PRO A 273 -1.46 3.70 11.06
CA PRO A 273 -0.04 3.51 11.30
C PRO A 273 0.27 2.13 11.90
N TRP A 274 -0.64 1.48 12.65
CA TRP A 274 -0.43 0.15 13.26
C TRP A 274 -0.21 -0.98 12.26
N TYR A 275 -0.47 -0.75 10.99
CA TYR A 275 -0.35 -1.79 9.98
C TYR A 275 1.12 -2.20 9.72
N TRP A 276 2.07 -1.30 9.95
CA TRP A 276 3.49 -1.62 10.01
C TRP A 276 4.15 -0.93 11.21
N GLY A 277 5.22 -1.53 11.72
CA GLY A 277 5.79 -1.14 13.00
C GLY A 277 6.87 -0.07 12.95
N ALA A 278 7.00 0.76 11.91
CA ALA A 278 8.17 1.62 11.70
C ALA A 278 7.82 3.00 11.09
N GLU A 279 8.76 3.96 11.07
CA GLU A 279 8.57 5.26 10.38
C GLU A 279 8.45 5.14 8.86
N TYR A 280 8.96 4.04 8.30
CA TYR A 280 8.89 3.75 6.87
C TYR A 280 8.50 2.29 6.65
N GLU A 281 8.05 2.01 5.43
CA GLU A 281 7.90 0.66 4.92
C GLU A 281 8.12 0.63 3.40
N VAL A 282 8.47 -0.54 2.86
CA VAL A 282 8.67 -0.75 1.42
C VAL A 282 7.73 -1.78 0.81
N ALA A 283 6.83 -2.36 1.61
CA ALA A 283 5.85 -3.35 1.14
C ALA A 283 4.84 -2.74 0.17
N SER A 284 4.56 -1.44 0.24
CA SER A 284 3.73 -0.73 -0.73
C SER A 284 4.47 -0.32 -2.01
N HIS A 285 5.81 -0.39 -2.06
CA HIS A 285 6.59 0.14 -3.19
C HIS A 285 6.31 -0.56 -4.51
N VAL A 286 5.94 -1.85 -4.48
CA VAL A 286 5.52 -2.59 -5.68
C VAL A 286 4.34 -1.93 -6.40
N PHE A 287 3.43 -1.29 -5.67
CA PHE A 287 2.30 -0.54 -6.24
C PHE A 287 2.72 0.84 -6.74
N ASP A 288 3.69 1.48 -6.07
CA ASP A 288 4.25 2.75 -6.53
C ASP A 288 4.97 2.58 -7.85
N VAL A 289 5.80 1.53 -7.98
CA VAL A 289 6.51 1.20 -9.22
C VAL A 289 5.51 1.08 -10.37
N TYR A 290 4.43 0.33 -10.17
CA TYR A 290 3.36 0.21 -11.17
C TYR A 290 2.72 1.57 -11.48
N ALA A 291 2.15 2.24 -10.47
CA ALA A 291 1.37 3.46 -10.67
C ALA A 291 2.21 4.58 -11.31
N LEU A 292 3.43 4.79 -10.84
CA LEU A 292 4.31 5.85 -11.31
C LEU A 292 4.88 5.55 -12.70
N LEU A 293 5.21 4.30 -13.04
CA LEU A 293 5.64 3.97 -14.41
C LEU A 293 4.51 4.12 -15.41
N ARG A 294 3.30 3.66 -15.09
CA ARG A 294 2.12 3.90 -15.95
C ARG A 294 1.85 5.40 -16.09
N GLY A 295 1.92 6.15 -14.99
CA GLY A 295 1.84 7.61 -14.98
C GLY A 295 2.89 8.28 -15.87
N TRP A 296 4.15 7.82 -15.81
CA TRP A 296 5.22 8.31 -16.66
C TRP A 296 4.95 8.05 -18.14
N LYS A 297 4.50 6.83 -18.51
CA LYS A 297 4.13 6.52 -19.89
C LYS A 297 2.97 7.36 -20.40
N LEU A 298 2.00 7.64 -19.54
CA LEU A 298 0.79 8.39 -19.90
C LEU A 298 1.06 9.90 -20.02
N PHE A 299 1.84 10.46 -19.09
CA PHE A 299 1.99 11.90 -18.94
C PHE A 299 3.36 12.45 -19.34
N GLY A 300 4.33 11.59 -19.61
CA GLY A 300 5.68 11.97 -20.04
C GLY A 300 6.56 12.56 -18.94
N GLU A 301 6.12 12.56 -17.68
CA GLU A 301 6.78 13.25 -16.57
C GLU A 301 7.96 12.44 -16.00
N PRO A 302 9.24 12.85 -16.19
CA PRO A 302 10.39 12.06 -15.78
C PRO A 302 10.51 11.87 -14.25
N ARG A 303 9.88 12.75 -13.45
CA ARG A 303 9.85 12.63 -11.98
C ARG A 303 9.17 11.34 -11.51
N PHE A 304 8.14 10.89 -12.22
CA PHE A 304 7.45 9.64 -11.89
C PHE A 304 8.35 8.43 -12.12
N ALA A 305 9.03 8.37 -13.26
CA ALA A 305 10.01 7.33 -13.55
C ALA A 305 11.15 7.29 -12.52
N ARG A 306 11.69 8.45 -12.12
CA ARG A 306 12.72 8.53 -11.07
C ARG A 306 12.24 7.94 -9.75
N ALA A 307 11.06 8.35 -9.28
CA ALA A 307 10.49 7.83 -8.05
C ALA A 307 10.21 6.33 -8.13
N ALA A 308 9.71 5.82 -9.26
CA ALA A 308 9.51 4.39 -9.47
C ALA A 308 10.82 3.59 -9.42
N LEU A 309 11.87 4.06 -10.10
CA LEU A 309 13.17 3.39 -10.10
C LEU A 309 13.78 3.34 -8.69
N ARG A 310 13.68 4.43 -7.91
CA ARG A 310 14.11 4.45 -6.51
C ARG A 310 13.28 3.49 -5.64
N ALA A 311 11.96 3.46 -5.82
CA ALA A 311 11.08 2.54 -5.11
C ALA A 311 11.42 1.08 -5.41
N PHE A 312 11.69 0.74 -6.69
CA PHE A 312 12.11 -0.60 -7.11
C PHE A 312 13.45 -1.01 -6.47
N ARG A 313 14.45 -0.13 -6.53
CA ARG A 313 15.77 -0.38 -5.91
C ARG A 313 15.61 -0.67 -4.43
N THR A 314 14.89 0.20 -3.72
CA THR A 314 14.72 0.11 -2.27
C THR A 314 13.93 -1.14 -1.87
N TRP A 315 12.88 -1.49 -2.62
CA TRP A 315 12.15 -2.75 -2.42
C TRP A 315 13.06 -3.97 -2.61
N SER A 316 13.89 -3.97 -3.65
CA SER A 316 14.82 -5.06 -3.96
C SER A 316 15.89 -5.24 -2.87
N GLU A 317 16.39 -4.16 -2.30
CA GLU A 317 17.34 -4.16 -1.17
C GLU A 317 16.75 -4.74 0.12
N HIS A 318 15.41 -4.74 0.25
CA HIS A 318 14.71 -5.31 1.40
C HIS A 318 14.33 -6.79 1.21
N LEU A 319 14.75 -7.41 0.10
CA LEU A 319 14.67 -8.87 -0.04
C LEU A 319 15.83 -9.53 0.70
N LEU A 320 15.51 -10.54 1.51
CA LEU A 320 16.53 -11.45 2.03
C LEU A 320 17.17 -12.25 0.89
N PRO A 321 18.37 -12.82 1.09
CA PRO A 321 18.99 -13.70 0.09
C PRO A 321 18.08 -14.88 -0.32
N THR A 322 17.18 -15.31 0.57
CA THR A 322 16.18 -16.35 0.30
C THR A 322 15.03 -15.89 -0.60
N GLY A 323 14.89 -14.58 -0.86
CA GLY A 323 13.77 -13.97 -1.56
C GLY A 323 12.62 -13.50 -0.66
N GLN A 324 12.67 -13.79 0.64
CA GLN A 324 11.67 -13.32 1.59
C GLN A 324 11.76 -11.79 1.78
N PRO A 325 10.68 -11.03 1.58
CA PRO A 325 10.68 -9.59 1.76
C PRO A 325 10.63 -9.18 3.24
N ARG A 326 11.26 -8.04 3.55
CA ARG A 326 11.08 -7.27 4.79
C ARG A 326 10.39 -5.95 4.47
N SER A 327 9.42 -5.51 5.29
CA SER A 327 8.83 -4.18 5.10
C SER A 327 9.77 -3.06 5.52
N HIS A 328 10.64 -3.30 6.49
CA HIS A 328 11.59 -2.34 7.05
C HIS A 328 12.74 -3.08 7.75
N PHE A 329 13.85 -2.39 7.99
CA PHE A 329 14.96 -2.92 8.78
C PHE A 329 14.75 -2.71 10.28
N ASP A 330 15.46 -3.47 11.10
CA ASP A 330 15.43 -3.31 12.56
C ASP A 330 16.05 -1.96 12.97
N ALA A 331 15.39 -1.25 13.89
CA ALA A 331 15.90 -0.01 14.51
C ALA A 331 15.14 0.26 15.82
N PRO A 332 15.61 1.17 16.69
CA PRO A 332 14.90 1.57 17.89
C PRO A 332 13.46 2.01 17.60
N GLY A 333 12.52 1.62 18.45
CA GLY A 333 11.09 1.95 18.29
C GLY A 333 10.35 1.15 17.22
N ARG A 334 11.04 0.30 16.43
CA ARG A 334 10.40 -0.51 15.40
C ARG A 334 9.80 -1.81 15.95
N THR A 335 8.60 -2.13 15.50
CA THR A 335 7.87 -3.35 15.85
C THR A 335 7.56 -4.18 14.61
N LYS A 336 7.05 -5.40 14.82
CA LYS A 336 6.68 -6.28 13.72
C LYS A 336 5.43 -5.75 13.01
N SER A 337 5.45 -5.79 11.68
CA SER A 337 4.28 -5.46 10.87
C SER A 337 3.13 -6.44 11.04
N TYR A 338 1.91 -5.94 10.80
CA TYR A 338 0.71 -6.76 10.82
C TYR A 338 0.64 -7.72 9.61
N GLN A 339 0.99 -7.23 8.42
CA GLN A 339 1.07 -8.08 7.24
C GLN A 339 2.26 -9.01 7.31
N CYS A 340 2.08 -10.25 6.86
CA CYS A 340 3.16 -11.22 6.78
C CYS A 340 3.93 -11.09 5.45
N PRO A 341 5.17 -11.62 5.38
CA PRO A 341 5.97 -11.59 4.16
C PRO A 341 5.33 -12.23 2.92
N VAL A 342 4.38 -13.16 3.11
CA VAL A 342 3.63 -13.78 1.99
C VAL A 342 2.83 -12.71 1.24
N PHE A 343 2.17 -11.78 1.94
CA PHE A 343 1.46 -10.67 1.30
C PHE A 343 2.41 -9.86 0.41
N TRP A 344 3.56 -9.49 0.97
CA TRP A 344 4.50 -8.59 0.31
C TRP A 344 5.15 -9.21 -0.92
N ALA A 345 5.52 -10.50 -0.85
CA ALA A 345 6.11 -11.19 -1.97
C ALA A 345 5.10 -11.38 -3.10
N CYS A 346 3.85 -11.73 -2.76
CA CYS A 346 2.79 -11.89 -3.75
C CYS A 346 2.49 -10.59 -4.52
N HIS A 347 2.61 -9.43 -3.86
CA HIS A 347 2.39 -8.15 -4.53
C HIS A 347 3.50 -7.77 -5.54
N ALA A 348 4.60 -8.52 -5.62
CA ALA A 348 5.64 -8.31 -6.64
C ALA A 348 5.11 -8.50 -8.07
N GLU A 349 3.94 -9.13 -8.23
CA GLU A 349 3.18 -9.17 -9.49
C GLU A 349 3.04 -7.80 -10.17
N TRP A 350 2.88 -6.73 -9.37
CA TRP A 350 2.62 -5.39 -9.89
C TRP A 350 3.87 -4.79 -10.55
N ILE A 351 5.06 -5.09 -10.05
CA ILE A 351 6.31 -4.77 -10.74
C ILE A 351 6.43 -5.60 -12.02
N ALA A 352 6.11 -6.90 -11.95
CA ALA A 352 6.23 -7.81 -13.08
C ALA A 352 5.37 -7.39 -14.28
N ARG A 353 4.23 -6.72 -14.04
CA ARG A 353 3.35 -6.15 -15.08
C ARG A 353 3.97 -4.99 -15.86
N VAL A 354 4.96 -4.28 -15.29
CA VAL A 354 5.58 -3.08 -15.88
C VAL A 354 7.10 -3.22 -16.04
N LEU A 355 7.59 -4.46 -16.14
CA LEU A 355 9.02 -4.74 -16.35
C LEU A 355 9.60 -4.01 -17.58
N PRO A 356 8.94 -4.02 -18.76
CA PRO A 356 9.45 -3.29 -19.92
C PRO A 356 9.58 -1.78 -19.66
N GLU A 357 8.58 -1.17 -19.03
CA GLU A 357 8.58 0.25 -18.68
C GLU A 357 9.65 0.58 -17.64
N LEU A 358 9.88 -0.32 -16.68
CA LEU A 358 10.93 -0.16 -15.68
C LEU A 358 12.33 -0.16 -16.32
N VAL A 359 12.58 -1.07 -17.25
CA VAL A 359 13.83 -1.11 -18.03
C VAL A 359 13.97 0.14 -18.89
N GLU A 360 12.91 0.54 -19.59
CA GLU A 360 12.90 1.75 -20.42
C GLU A 360 13.21 3.00 -19.59
N ALA A 361 12.59 3.13 -18.41
CA ALA A 361 12.84 4.22 -17.48
C ALA A 361 14.31 4.24 -17.04
N SER A 362 14.89 3.09 -16.68
CA SER A 362 16.29 3.00 -16.25
C SER A 362 17.29 3.43 -17.32
N ALA A 363 16.94 3.27 -18.60
CA ALA A 363 17.78 3.68 -19.72
C ALA A 363 17.62 5.16 -20.10
N LYS A 364 16.45 5.76 -19.83
CA LYS A 364 16.11 7.12 -20.28
C LYS A 364 16.19 8.19 -19.19
N VAL A 365 16.18 7.79 -17.93
CA VAL A 365 15.99 8.70 -16.80
C VAL A 365 17.15 8.57 -15.83
N GLU A 366 17.87 9.67 -15.64
CA GLU A 366 18.88 9.78 -14.59
C GLU A 366 18.22 9.76 -13.21
N LEU A 367 18.64 8.83 -12.34
CA LEU A 367 18.06 8.63 -11.01
C LEU A 367 18.25 9.84 -10.09
N ASN A 368 19.46 10.40 -10.10
CA ASN A 368 19.92 11.46 -9.22
C ASN A 368 20.57 12.56 -10.07
N PRO A 369 19.78 13.38 -10.80
CA PRO A 369 20.32 14.46 -11.59
C PRO A 369 21.15 15.39 -10.70
N ARG A 370 22.42 15.58 -11.07
CA ARG A 370 23.30 16.52 -10.37
C ARG A 370 22.84 17.94 -10.70
N GLY A 371 22.22 18.61 -9.75
CA GLY A 371 22.01 20.05 -9.83
C GLY A 371 23.37 20.78 -9.85
N PRO A 372 23.47 21.95 -10.52
CA PRO A 372 24.64 22.82 -10.38
C PRO A 372 24.68 23.33 -8.93
N GLY A 373 25.43 22.64 -8.07
CA GLY A 373 25.36 22.84 -6.63
C GLY A 373 25.74 24.25 -6.18
N ALA A 374 24.88 24.82 -5.34
CA ALA A 374 25.16 25.64 -4.14
C ALA A 374 23.96 26.51 -3.75
N GLY A 375 22.91 26.56 -4.58
CA GLY A 375 21.73 27.40 -4.36
C GLY A 375 20.86 26.88 -3.21
N ILE A 376 20.25 27.81 -2.50
CA ILE A 376 19.16 27.58 -1.54
C ILE A 376 17.79 27.76 -2.21
N ASP A 377 17.74 27.68 -3.54
CA ASP A 377 16.52 27.88 -4.32
C ASP A 377 15.50 26.78 -3.94
N LEU A 378 14.57 27.18 -3.10
CA LEU A 378 13.63 26.29 -2.43
C LEU A 378 12.41 26.06 -3.32
N SER A 379 12.22 24.82 -3.76
CA SER A 379 10.96 24.38 -4.35
C SER A 379 9.99 23.95 -3.25
N ILE A 380 8.80 24.54 -3.26
CA ILE A 380 7.72 24.18 -2.33
C ILE A 380 6.56 23.59 -3.12
N ARG A 381 6.13 22.39 -2.71
CA ARG A 381 4.86 21.80 -3.15
C ARG A 381 3.94 21.64 -1.96
N TRP A 382 2.81 22.33 -1.98
CA TRP A 382 1.81 22.33 -0.92
C TRP A 382 0.59 21.52 -1.31
N PHE A 383 0.17 20.62 -0.41
CA PHE A 383 -1.02 19.78 -0.53
C PHE A 383 -1.99 20.19 0.59
N PRO A 384 -2.93 21.11 0.33
CA PRO A 384 -3.75 21.75 1.36
C PRO A 384 -4.71 20.80 2.09
N ASP A 385 -5.30 19.83 1.41
CA ASP A 385 -6.24 18.90 2.06
C ASP A 385 -5.49 17.86 2.89
N ALA A 386 -4.33 17.42 2.40
CA ALA A 386 -3.39 16.60 3.14
C ALA A 386 -2.57 17.38 4.18
N GLN A 387 -2.66 18.71 4.23
CA GLN A 387 -1.86 19.57 5.10
C GLN A 387 -0.36 19.19 5.07
N LEU A 388 0.18 18.96 3.88
CA LEU A 388 1.54 18.45 3.69
C LEU A 388 2.31 19.37 2.75
N ALA A 389 3.44 19.90 3.20
CA ALA A 389 4.40 20.56 2.33
C ALA A 389 5.57 19.61 2.04
N ARG A 390 5.98 19.57 0.78
CA ARG A 390 7.27 19.02 0.37
C ARG A 390 8.19 20.16 -0.04
N LEU A 391 9.29 20.28 0.67
CA LEU A 391 10.35 21.24 0.47
C LEU A 391 11.52 20.53 -0.22
N GLU A 392 12.08 21.13 -1.25
CA GLU A 392 13.24 20.58 -1.95
C GLU A 392 14.17 21.70 -2.42
N ASP A 393 15.45 21.59 -2.07
CA ASP A 393 16.55 22.39 -2.62
C ASP A 393 17.60 21.45 -3.26
N ASP A 394 18.79 21.94 -3.60
CA ASP A 394 19.86 21.11 -4.18
C ASP A 394 20.41 20.03 -3.24
N ARG A 395 20.20 20.16 -1.93
CA ARG A 395 20.87 19.35 -0.89
C ARG A 395 19.94 18.39 -0.18
N VAL A 396 18.69 18.78 0.04
CA VAL A 396 17.73 18.05 0.87
C VAL A 396 16.34 18.01 0.25
N VAL A 397 15.57 17.01 0.68
CA VAL A 397 14.11 17.00 0.58
C VAL A 397 13.56 16.91 1.99
N ALA A 398 12.62 17.78 2.35
CA ALA A 398 11.95 17.79 3.64
C ALA A 398 10.43 17.75 3.49
N TRP A 399 9.76 17.17 4.49
CA TRP A 399 8.30 17.15 4.58
C TRP A 399 7.87 17.87 5.84
N VAL A 400 6.92 18.77 5.72
CA VAL A 400 6.33 19.51 6.85
C VAL A 400 4.84 19.21 6.89
N ARG A 401 4.34 18.82 8.06
CA ARG A 401 2.93 18.51 8.30
C ARG A 401 2.26 19.64 9.07
N GLY A 402 1.09 20.06 8.60
CA GLY A 402 0.18 20.98 9.26
C GLY A 402 -0.87 20.25 10.09
N ALA A 403 -2.12 20.69 9.95
CA ALA A 403 -3.25 20.16 10.70
C ALA A 403 -3.58 18.71 10.35
N ARG A 404 -4.23 18.03 11.30
CA ARG A 404 -4.65 16.64 11.13
C ARG A 404 -5.82 16.28 12.04
N PRO A 405 -6.61 15.27 11.67
CA PRO A 405 -7.64 14.73 12.56
C PRO A 405 -7.06 14.19 13.88
N PRO A 406 -7.89 14.05 14.92
CA PRO A 406 -7.53 13.33 16.14
C PRO A 406 -6.99 11.93 15.83
N TYR A 407 -5.98 11.49 16.57
CA TYR A 407 -5.36 10.18 16.39
C TYR A 407 -5.38 9.35 17.67
N ASN A 408 -5.19 8.04 17.49
CA ASN A 408 -4.91 7.10 18.55
C ASN A 408 -3.83 6.11 18.07
N VAL A 409 -3.61 5.00 18.78
CA VAL A 409 -2.58 4.01 18.42
C VAL A 409 -2.85 3.32 17.08
N HIS A 410 -4.11 3.26 16.62
CA HIS A 410 -4.54 2.56 15.41
C HIS A 410 -4.98 3.49 14.26
N HIS A 411 -5.32 4.73 14.51
CA HIS A 411 -5.92 5.60 13.51
C HIS A 411 -5.38 7.02 13.60
N GLY A 412 -5.07 7.61 12.45
CA GLY A 412 -4.53 8.96 12.30
C GLY A 412 -3.00 9.00 12.36
N SER A 413 -2.43 9.95 11.62
CA SER A 413 -0.98 10.19 11.63
C SER A 413 -0.52 10.57 13.03
N PRO A 414 0.54 9.96 13.60
CA PRO A 414 0.96 10.24 14.97
C PRO A 414 1.65 11.59 15.14
N HIS A 415 2.13 12.21 14.05
CA HIS A 415 2.83 13.49 14.05
C HIS A 415 2.04 14.52 13.23
N GLY A 416 1.75 15.67 13.85
CA GLY A 416 1.27 16.88 13.18
C GLY A 416 2.25 18.02 13.42
N ALA A 417 1.95 19.21 12.89
CA ALA A 417 2.58 20.45 13.30
C ALA A 417 4.13 20.48 13.30
N GLY A 418 4.74 20.12 12.17
CA GLY A 418 6.19 20.26 12.01
C GLY A 418 6.83 19.32 10.99
N LEU A 419 8.16 19.26 11.04
CA LEU A 419 8.96 18.43 10.14
C LEU A 419 8.66 16.94 10.33
N LEU A 420 8.27 16.21 9.30
CA LEU A 420 8.14 14.76 9.38
C LEU A 420 9.46 14.05 9.08
N ARG A 421 10.22 14.57 8.12
CA ARG A 421 11.42 13.91 7.61
C ARG A 421 12.28 14.90 6.84
N VAL A 422 13.60 14.73 6.89
CA VAL A 422 14.57 15.51 6.11
C VAL A 422 15.60 14.55 5.54
N VAL A 423 15.74 14.46 4.22
CA VAL A 423 16.63 13.50 3.57
C VAL A 423 17.67 14.24 2.74
N ARG A 424 18.94 13.94 2.98
CA ARG A 424 20.05 14.46 2.18
C ARG A 424 20.10 13.77 0.82
N LYS A 425 20.18 14.55 -0.26
CA LYS A 425 20.25 14.04 -1.63
C LYS A 425 21.57 13.33 -1.96
N LEU A 426 22.67 13.73 -1.31
CA LEU A 426 24.02 13.22 -1.58
C LEU A 426 24.14 11.70 -1.34
N ASP A 427 23.63 11.24 -0.20
CA ASP A 427 23.81 9.88 0.31
C ASP A 427 22.49 9.20 0.72
N GLY A 428 21.37 9.92 0.65
CA GLY A 428 20.07 9.43 1.10
C GLY A 428 19.90 9.40 2.62
N ALA A 429 20.80 10.01 3.40
CA ALA A 429 20.72 9.99 4.85
C ALA A 429 19.48 10.74 5.35
N ASN A 430 18.67 10.10 6.20
CA ASN A 430 17.66 10.80 7.00
C ASN A 430 18.36 11.61 8.09
N LEU A 431 18.20 12.93 8.04
CA LEU A 431 18.82 13.92 8.94
C LEU A 431 17.95 14.24 10.15
N LEU A 432 16.77 13.63 10.23
CA LEU A 432 15.81 13.85 11.30
C LEU A 432 15.38 12.51 11.89
N ALA A 433 15.86 12.22 13.09
CA ALA A 433 15.44 11.04 13.83
C ALA A 433 14.01 11.25 14.34
N ARG A 434 13.10 10.45 13.79
CA ARG A 434 11.75 10.28 14.34
C ARG A 434 11.67 8.90 14.97
N GLN A 435 10.75 8.74 15.91
CA GLN A 435 10.37 7.45 16.46
C GLN A 435 8.87 7.40 16.62
N ARG A 436 8.24 6.41 16.03
CA ARG A 436 6.78 6.29 16.08
C ARG A 436 6.30 6.23 17.54
N LEU A 437 5.37 7.11 17.89
CA LEU A 437 4.81 7.24 19.25
C LEU A 437 5.83 7.62 20.35
N ALA A 438 7.07 8.02 20.05
CA ALA A 438 7.90 8.59 21.12
C ALA A 438 7.37 9.97 21.55
N ALA A 439 7.54 10.29 22.83
CA ALA A 439 7.04 11.54 23.41
C ALA A 439 7.90 12.75 23.05
N THR A 440 9.21 12.53 22.97
CA THR A 440 10.20 13.49 22.53
C THR A 440 10.70 13.10 21.16
N GLN A 441 10.77 14.06 20.25
CA GLN A 441 11.28 13.86 18.91
C GLN A 441 12.31 14.93 18.58
N GLU A 442 13.22 14.62 17.66
CA GLU A 442 14.17 15.62 17.18
C GLU A 442 13.43 16.77 16.47
N GLY A 443 13.85 18.01 16.69
CA GLY A 443 13.25 19.18 16.04
C GLY A 443 11.82 19.54 16.47
N GLU A 444 11.34 18.99 17.60
CA GLU A 444 10.07 19.40 18.23
C GLU A 444 10.31 20.12 19.56
N TRP A 445 9.38 20.98 19.94
CA TRP A 445 9.32 21.52 21.30
C TRP A 445 8.60 20.50 22.17
N SER A 446 9.22 20.07 23.26
CA SER A 446 8.64 19.09 24.19
C SER A 446 8.79 19.53 25.64
N GLY A 447 7.89 19.08 26.49
CA GLY A 447 7.90 19.42 27.90
C GLY A 447 6.94 18.56 28.72
N HIS A 448 6.62 19.04 29.92
CA HIS A 448 5.65 18.41 30.79
C HIS A 448 4.62 19.46 31.24
N ALA A 449 3.33 19.12 31.15
CA ALA A 449 2.24 19.98 31.60
C ALA A 449 1.24 19.19 32.47
N GLY A 450 0.86 19.78 33.60
CA GLY A 450 -0.11 19.20 34.52
C GLY A 450 0.32 17.87 35.14
N SER A 451 -0.67 17.04 35.47
CA SER A 451 -0.50 15.72 36.07
C SER A 451 -0.89 14.59 35.13
N SER A 452 -0.34 13.40 35.40
CA SER A 452 -0.78 12.18 34.73
C SER A 452 -2.25 11.92 35.03
N SER A 453 -3.04 11.55 34.02
CA SER A 453 -4.48 11.28 34.16
C SER A 453 -4.84 9.97 33.50
N LEU A 454 -5.07 8.94 34.31
CA LEU A 454 -5.56 7.65 33.82
C LEU A 454 -6.94 7.77 33.17
N ALA A 455 -7.79 8.69 33.64
CA ALA A 455 -9.08 8.95 33.01
C ALA A 455 -8.92 9.43 31.56
N ARG A 456 -7.94 10.32 31.31
CA ARG A 456 -7.57 10.77 29.96
C ARG A 456 -7.01 9.62 29.11
N GLY A 457 -6.10 8.82 29.66
CA GLY A 457 -5.58 7.65 28.96
C GLY A 457 -6.67 6.66 28.57
N TRP A 458 -7.60 6.40 29.50
CA TRP A 458 -8.69 5.45 29.29
C TRP A 458 -9.70 5.94 28.26
N SER A 459 -10.03 7.23 28.27
CA SER A 459 -10.96 7.79 27.26
C SER A 459 -10.42 7.70 25.84
N HIS A 460 -9.09 7.75 25.64
CA HIS A 460 -8.46 7.61 24.34
C HIS A 460 -8.21 6.14 23.95
N GLY A 461 -7.76 5.30 24.89
CA GLY A 461 -7.20 3.98 24.58
C GLY A 461 -8.05 2.76 24.93
N ALA A 462 -9.14 2.91 25.71
CA ALA A 462 -9.85 1.74 26.24
C ALA A 462 -10.41 0.82 25.16
N LYS A 463 -10.83 1.37 24.02
CA LYS A 463 -11.34 0.58 22.88
C LYS A 463 -10.24 -0.30 22.26
N GLU A 464 -8.99 0.14 22.32
CA GLU A 464 -7.83 -0.55 21.72
C GLU A 464 -7.44 -1.81 22.48
N MET A 465 -7.81 -1.91 23.75
CA MET A 465 -7.61 -3.14 24.52
C MET A 465 -8.32 -4.35 23.89
N ARG A 466 -9.41 -4.14 23.13
CA ARG A 466 -10.07 -5.22 22.36
C ARG A 466 -9.17 -5.75 21.26
N PHE A 467 -8.39 -4.90 20.61
CA PHE A 467 -7.44 -5.30 19.57
C PHE A 467 -6.30 -6.16 20.13
N SER A 468 -5.90 -5.92 21.39
CA SER A 468 -4.88 -6.75 22.05
C SER A 468 -5.26 -8.24 22.13
N LEU A 469 -6.54 -8.56 22.33
CA LEU A 469 -7.02 -9.95 22.34
C LEU A 469 -6.90 -10.61 20.96
N TRP A 470 -7.09 -9.83 19.91
CA TRP A 470 -6.84 -10.30 18.55
C TRP A 470 -5.34 -10.55 18.32
N LEU A 471 -4.45 -9.64 18.77
CA LEU A 471 -3.00 -9.83 18.69
C LEU A 471 -2.53 -11.08 19.45
N VAL A 472 -3.04 -11.31 20.67
CA VAL A 472 -2.76 -12.51 21.47
C VAL A 472 -3.07 -13.77 20.66
N ARG A 473 -4.26 -13.84 20.05
CA ARG A 473 -4.70 -14.98 19.22
C ARG A 473 -3.80 -15.16 17.99
N ASN A 474 -3.40 -14.07 17.34
CA ASN A 474 -2.52 -14.11 16.16
C ASN A 474 -1.11 -14.59 16.50
N HIS A 475 -0.55 -14.09 17.60
CA HIS A 475 0.74 -14.57 18.09
C HIS A 475 0.68 -16.03 18.52
N ALA A 476 -0.35 -16.44 19.25
CA ALA A 476 -0.55 -17.83 19.67
C ALA A 476 -0.68 -18.79 18.48
N ARG A 477 -1.48 -18.45 17.46
CA ARG A 477 -1.62 -19.27 16.22
C ARG A 477 -0.29 -19.42 15.49
N GLY A 478 0.51 -18.36 15.45
CA GLY A 478 1.88 -18.38 14.94
C GLY A 478 2.91 -19.03 15.86
N ARG A 479 2.51 -19.67 16.98
CA ARG A 479 3.38 -20.27 18.02
C ARG A 479 4.35 -19.29 18.69
N ARG A 480 3.99 -18.01 18.77
CA ARG A 480 4.78 -16.92 19.38
C ARG A 480 4.23 -16.56 20.76
N LEU A 481 4.26 -17.50 21.70
CA LEU A 481 3.62 -17.36 23.02
C LEU A 481 4.15 -16.16 23.84
N GLY A 482 5.44 -15.84 23.71
CA GLY A 482 6.03 -14.67 24.37
C GLY A 482 5.43 -13.34 23.90
N LEU A 483 5.21 -13.19 22.58
CA LEU A 483 4.53 -12.00 22.03
C LEU A 483 3.05 -11.99 22.40
N ALA A 484 2.40 -13.16 22.43
CA ALA A 484 1.02 -13.28 22.85
C ALA A 484 0.83 -12.78 24.30
N ALA A 485 1.73 -13.13 25.21
CA ALA A 485 1.67 -12.68 26.61
C ALA A 485 1.94 -11.17 26.76
N ARG A 486 2.79 -10.58 25.92
CA ARG A 486 3.15 -9.15 25.98
C ARG A 486 2.14 -8.23 25.31
N ALA A 487 1.39 -8.71 24.31
CA ALA A 487 0.51 -7.87 23.50
C ALA A 487 -0.52 -7.02 24.30
N PRO A 488 -1.19 -7.54 25.35
CA PRO A 488 -2.07 -6.72 26.19
C PRO A 488 -1.33 -5.62 26.95
N LEU A 489 -0.12 -5.91 27.46
CA LEU A 489 0.69 -4.95 28.19
C LEU A 489 1.23 -3.85 27.26
N GLU A 490 1.67 -4.22 26.06
CA GLU A 490 2.11 -3.26 25.04
C GLU A 490 0.95 -2.36 24.58
N THR A 491 -0.25 -2.93 24.40
CA THR A 491 -1.45 -2.14 24.05
C THR A 491 -1.88 -1.23 25.20
N LEU A 492 -1.81 -1.70 26.46
CA LEU A 492 -2.10 -0.86 27.62
C LEU A 492 -1.09 0.29 27.73
N ARG A 493 0.20 0.00 27.55
CA ARG A 493 1.26 1.01 27.56
C ARG A 493 1.02 2.07 26.50
N HIS A 494 0.94 1.67 25.23
CA HIS A 494 0.90 2.61 24.11
C HIS A 494 -0.48 3.21 23.84
N GLY A 495 -1.55 2.49 24.17
CA GLY A 495 -2.93 2.96 23.97
C GLY A 495 -3.44 3.81 25.14
N VAL A 496 -3.06 3.48 26.39
CA VAL A 496 -3.62 4.12 27.59
C VAL A 496 -2.59 4.92 28.35
N LEU A 497 -1.46 4.30 28.75
CA LEU A 497 -0.50 4.97 29.64
C LEU A 497 0.23 6.14 28.95
N ASP A 498 0.62 5.98 27.69
CA ASP A 498 1.27 7.02 26.90
C ASP A 498 0.33 8.23 26.66
N PHE A 499 -0.99 8.03 26.67
CA PHE A 499 -2.00 9.11 26.61
C PHE A 499 -2.37 9.68 27.99
N ALA A 500 -2.13 8.91 29.05
CA ALA A 500 -2.25 9.34 30.44
C ALA A 500 -1.04 10.16 30.91
N SER A 501 0.07 10.17 30.16
CA SER A 501 1.29 10.90 30.51
C SER A 501 1.05 12.42 30.60
N ARG A 502 1.95 13.11 31.28
CA ARG A 502 1.99 14.59 31.37
C ARG A 502 2.83 15.22 30.25
N GLU A 503 3.32 14.40 29.31
CA GLU A 503 4.22 14.84 28.26
C GLU A 503 3.45 15.64 27.22
N VAL A 504 3.99 16.80 26.86
CA VAL A 504 3.46 17.66 25.81
C VAL A 504 4.50 17.81 24.71
N SER A 505 4.04 17.88 23.46
CA SER A 505 4.88 18.17 22.30
C SER A 505 4.12 19.05 21.32
N SER A 506 4.85 19.88 20.56
CA SER A 506 4.28 20.59 19.42
C SER A 506 3.69 19.63 18.39
N ALA A 507 4.24 18.42 18.19
CA ALA A 507 3.67 17.48 17.21
C ALA A 507 2.35 16.82 17.61
N PHE A 508 1.92 17.02 18.86
CA PHE A 508 0.61 16.59 19.32
C PHE A 508 -0.47 17.65 19.04
N ASP A 509 -0.08 18.85 18.62
CA ASP A 509 -1.02 19.85 18.14
C ASP A 509 -1.73 19.35 16.87
N ARG A 510 -3.06 19.44 16.90
CA ARG A 510 -3.93 18.96 15.82
C ARG A 510 -4.32 20.08 14.85
N GLY A 511 -4.23 21.33 15.29
CA GLY A 511 -4.67 22.50 14.53
C GLY A 511 -3.63 23.61 14.44
N PRO A 512 -2.35 23.31 14.10
CA PRO A 512 -1.40 24.36 13.81
C PRO A 512 -1.87 25.21 12.62
N VAL A 513 -1.46 26.48 12.59
CA VAL A 513 -1.67 27.36 11.45
C VAL A 513 -0.47 27.23 10.54
N VAL A 514 -0.71 26.92 9.26
CA VAL A 514 0.33 26.84 8.24
C VAL A 514 0.19 28.00 7.28
N SER A 515 1.27 28.76 7.11
CA SER A 515 1.43 29.72 6.02
C SER A 515 2.52 29.22 5.08
N VAL A 516 2.21 29.28 3.78
CA VAL A 516 3.15 28.96 2.70
C VAL A 516 3.37 30.24 1.91
N ASP A 517 4.60 30.70 1.86
CA ASP A 517 5.01 31.84 1.05
C ASP A 517 6.12 31.41 0.08
N GLY A 518 6.54 32.32 -0.81
CA GLY A 518 7.57 32.02 -1.80
C GLY A 518 8.96 31.75 -1.20
N GLU A 519 9.14 31.98 0.11
CA GLU A 519 10.41 31.87 0.81
C GLU A 519 10.45 30.65 1.76
N GLY A 520 9.29 30.06 2.11
CA GLY A 520 9.25 28.91 2.99
C GLY A 520 7.85 28.46 3.43
N VAL A 521 7.84 27.64 4.49
CA VAL A 521 6.63 27.16 5.16
C VAL A 521 6.79 27.48 6.64
N THR A 522 5.88 28.28 7.17
CA THR A 522 5.81 28.59 8.61
C THR A 522 4.68 27.79 9.23
N VAL A 523 4.98 27.16 10.36
CA VAL A 523 4.01 26.39 11.16
C VAL A 523 3.94 26.99 12.55
N GLU A 524 2.82 27.63 12.86
CA GLU A 524 2.53 28.12 14.21
C GLU A 524 1.77 27.04 14.97
N SER A 525 2.32 26.63 16.11
CA SER A 525 1.81 25.50 16.88
C SER A 525 1.94 25.73 18.38
N THR A 526 1.17 24.98 19.16
CA THR A 526 1.18 24.98 20.62
C THR A 526 1.70 23.66 21.17
N LEU A 527 2.19 23.67 22.42
CA LEU A 527 2.46 22.43 23.14
C LEU A 527 1.13 21.79 23.52
N ALA A 528 0.89 20.56 23.08
CA ALA A 528 -0.31 19.80 23.41
C ALA A 528 0.03 18.44 24.01
N LEU A 529 -0.87 17.87 24.81
CA LEU A 529 -0.84 16.48 25.24
C LEU A 529 -1.09 15.56 24.05
N ARG A 530 -0.70 14.28 24.15
CA ARG A 530 -0.84 13.27 23.07
C ARG A 530 -2.23 13.20 22.42
N GLY A 531 -3.30 13.44 23.18
CA GLY A 531 -4.68 13.48 22.66
C GLY A 531 -5.06 14.76 21.91
N GLY A 532 -4.15 15.74 21.82
CA GLY A 532 -4.36 17.05 21.22
C GLY A 532 -5.15 18.04 22.09
N GLY A 533 -5.10 17.88 23.41
CA GLY A 533 -5.60 18.86 24.38
C GLY A 533 -4.45 19.70 24.95
N ALA A 534 -4.74 20.93 25.37
CA ALA A 534 -3.79 21.81 26.07
C ALA A 534 -3.43 21.31 27.47
#